data_AF-A0AAD5U3K4-F1
#
_entry.id   AF-A0AAD5U3K4-F1
#
_cell.length_a   1.000
_cell.length_b   1.000
_cell.length_c   1.000
_cell.angle_alpha   90.00
_cell.angle_beta   90.00
_cell.angle_gamma   90.00
#
_symmetry.space_group_name_H-M   'P 1'
#
loop_
_entity.id
_entity.type
_entity.pdbx_description
1 polymer ?
#
loop_
_entity_poly.entity_id
_entity_poly.type
_entity_poly.pdbx_seq_one_letter_code
_entity_poly.pdbx_strand_id
1 'polypeptide(L)'
;MDSTERFEMIKKYANYGLEHWGSDTLGVNNTRRFLCEFLSHLYRYVPVGLLEVLPQKINERPPPFFGRDDLESLMASPNCSDWIKISEMVLGPGINFLLQRINNFL
;
A
#
# COMPACT_ATOMS: atom_id res chain seq x y z
N MET A 1 9.32 -4.09 -16.03
CA MET A 1 8.18 -3.35 -15.46
C MET A 1 8.70 -2.10 -14.79
N ASP A 2 8.22 -0.95 -15.23
CA ASP A 2 8.58 0.36 -14.68
C ASP A 2 7.86 0.62 -13.35
N SER A 3 8.37 1.53 -12.51
CA SER A 3 7.71 1.90 -11.24
C SER A 3 6.33 2.54 -11.50
N THR A 4 6.22 3.36 -12.55
CA THR A 4 4.97 3.98 -12.98
C THR A 4 3.93 2.93 -13.35
N GLU A 5 4.33 1.91 -14.11
CA GLU A 5 3.45 0.82 -14.54
C GLU A 5 2.90 0.03 -13.33
N ARG A 6 3.72 -0.18 -12.29
CA ARG A 6 3.26 -0.77 -11.01
C ARG A 6 2.30 0.14 -10.27
N PHE A 7 2.56 1.45 -10.27
CA PHE A 7 1.67 2.43 -9.66
C PHE A 7 0.32 2.52 -10.39
N GLU A 8 0.30 2.34 -11.72
CA GLU A 8 -0.96 2.23 -12.47
C GLU A 8 -1.80 1.01 -12.04
N MET A 9 -1.17 -0.10 -11.65
CA MET A 9 -1.91 -1.23 -11.08
C MET A 9 -2.59 -0.87 -9.75
N ILE A 10 -1.93 -0.05 -8.92
CA ILE A 10 -2.49 0.45 -7.65
C ILE A 10 -3.68 1.37 -7.93
N LYS A 11 -3.57 2.28 -8.91
CA LYS A 11 -4.70 3.11 -9.35
C LYS A 11 -5.86 2.27 -9.85
N LYS A 12 -5.58 1.25 -10.64
CA LYS A 12 -6.59 0.31 -11.16
C LYS A 12 -7.30 -0.44 -10.02
N TYR A 13 -6.57 -0.91 -9.02
CA TYR A 13 -7.14 -1.51 -7.82
C TYR A 13 -8.09 -0.53 -7.11
N ALA A 14 -7.66 0.72 -6.92
CA ALA A 14 -8.49 1.75 -6.28
C ALA A 14 -9.76 2.07 -7.10
N ASN A 15 -9.65 2.17 -8.42
CA ASN A 15 -10.80 2.37 -9.30
C ASN A 15 -11.82 1.24 -9.17
N TYR A 16 -11.37 -0.02 -9.13
CA TYR A 16 -12.27 -1.15 -8.87
C TYR A 16 -12.93 -1.09 -7.50
N GLY A 17 -12.22 -0.59 -6.49
CA GLY A 17 -12.82 -0.32 -5.18
C GLY A 17 -13.92 0.73 -5.26
N LEU A 18 -13.70 1.84 -5.98
CA LEU A 18 -14.70 2.89 -6.14
C LEU A 18 -15.90 2.44 -6.98
N GLU A 19 -15.70 1.61 -8.01
CA GLU A 19 -16.78 0.97 -8.78
C GLU A 19 -17.63 0.05 -7.89
N HIS A 20 -17.02 -0.62 -6.91
CA HIS A 20 -17.69 -1.56 -6.03
C HIS A 20 -18.38 -0.90 -4.82
N TRP A 21 -17.71 0.02 -4.14
CA TRP A 21 -18.19 0.65 -2.91
C TRP A 21 -18.81 2.04 -3.11
N GLY A 22 -18.66 2.64 -4.29
CA GLY A 22 -19.08 4.00 -4.59
C GLY A 22 -17.99 5.05 -4.33
N SER A 23 -18.24 6.27 -4.82
CA SER A 23 -17.36 7.43 -4.71
C SER A 23 -17.83 8.47 -3.69
N ASP A 24 -18.83 8.14 -2.88
CA ASP A 24 -19.22 8.92 -1.72
C ASP A 24 -18.19 8.77 -0.59
N THR A 25 -18.33 9.54 0.49
CA THR A 25 -17.37 9.51 1.61
C THR A 25 -17.18 8.11 2.19
N LEU A 26 -18.25 7.32 2.29
CA LEU A 26 -18.17 5.96 2.81
C LEU A 26 -17.43 5.03 1.84
N GLY A 27 -17.76 5.08 0.56
CA GLY A 27 -17.12 4.27 -0.47
C GLY A 27 -15.63 4.58 -0.64
N VAL A 28 -15.25 5.86 -0.61
CA VAL A 28 -13.84 6.30 -0.63
C VAL A 28 -13.09 5.80 0.61
N ASN A 29 -13.69 5.90 1.79
CA ASN A 29 -13.06 5.42 3.03
C ASN A 29 -12.88 3.89 3.06
N ASN A 30 -13.86 3.14 2.56
CA ASN A 30 -13.76 1.69 2.42
C ASN A 30 -12.66 1.32 1.42
N THR A 31 -12.65 1.94 0.25
CA THR A 31 -11.61 1.73 -0.78
C THR A 31 -10.22 2.01 -0.23
N ARG A 32 -10.05 3.12 0.48
CA ARG A 32 -8.77 3.51 1.10
C ARG A 32 -8.30 2.48 2.13
N ARG A 33 -9.20 1.99 2.98
CA ARG A 33 -8.88 0.97 3.98
C ARG A 33 -8.35 -0.29 3.31
N PHE A 34 -9.09 -0.83 2.34
CA PHE A 34 -8.68 -2.05 1.64
C PHE A 34 -7.43 -1.85 0.80
N LEU A 35 -7.22 -0.66 0.23
CA LEU A 35 -5.97 -0.30 -0.46
C LEU A 35 -4.77 -0.33 0.49
N CYS A 36 -4.87 0.26 1.68
CA CYS A 36 -3.80 0.20 2.67
C CYS A 36 -3.54 -1.24 3.16
N GLU A 37 -4.59 -2.04 3.37
CA GLU A 37 -4.46 -3.46 3.68
C GLU A 37 -3.76 -4.21 2.54
N PHE A 38 -4.08 -3.91 1.28
CA PHE A 38 -3.45 -4.50 0.10
C PHE A 38 -1.96 -4.12 0.00
N LEU A 39 -1.60 -2.85 0.19
CA LEU A 39 -0.20 -2.40 0.22
C LEU A 39 0.61 -3.11 1.32
N SER A 40 0.03 -3.27 2.51
CA SER A 40 0.67 -4.02 3.60
C SER A 40 0.92 -5.51 3.26
N HIS A 41 0.07 -6.10 2.42
CA HIS A 41 0.28 -7.45 1.91
C HIS A 41 1.42 -7.47 0.91
N LEU A 42 1.42 -6.57 -0.07
CA LEU A 42 2.48 -6.49 -1.09
C LEU A 42 3.88 -6.36 -0.48
N TYR A 43 4.05 -5.54 0.55
CA TYR A 43 5.35 -5.39 1.25
C TYR A 43 5.87 -6.71 1.85
N ARG A 44 4.98 -7.60 2.31
CA ARG A 44 5.36 -8.88 2.91
C ARG A 44 5.77 -9.94 1.88
N TYR A 45 5.45 -9.73 0.61
CA TYR A 45 5.85 -10.63 -0.47
C TYR A 45 7.23 -10.23 -1.00
N VAL A 46 8.27 -10.86 -0.46
CA VAL A 46 9.65 -10.64 -0.90
C VAL A 46 9.96 -11.54 -2.11
N PRO A 47 10.30 -10.96 -3.28
CA PRO A 47 10.74 -11.74 -4.43
C PRO A 47 12.01 -12.54 -4.12
N VAL A 48 12.07 -13.79 -4.62
CA VAL A 48 13.24 -14.68 -4.46
C VAL A 48 14.53 -14.04 -4.98
N GLY A 49 14.46 -13.21 -6.02
CA GLY A 49 15.62 -12.49 -6.57
C GLY A 49 16.21 -11.42 -5.67
N LEU A 50 15.55 -11.06 -4.55
CA LEU A 50 16.10 -10.16 -3.52
C LEU A 50 16.77 -10.92 -2.37
N LEU A 51 16.78 -12.25 -2.39
CA LEU A 51 17.35 -13.06 -1.33
C LEU A 51 18.81 -13.40 -1.65
N GLU A 52 19.71 -13.19 -0.70
CA GLU A 52 21.14 -13.51 -0.85
C GLU A 52 21.41 -15.03 -0.82
N VAL A 53 20.62 -15.76 -0.03
CA VAL A 53 20.76 -17.21 0.18
C VAL A 53 19.40 -17.88 0.07
N LEU A 54 19.36 -19.03 -0.60
CA LEU A 54 18.15 -19.85 -0.75
C LEU A 54 18.34 -21.23 -0.12
N PRO A 55 17.28 -21.85 0.43
CA PRO A 55 15.91 -21.31 0.61
C PRO A 55 15.78 -20.38 1.83
N GLN A 56 14.84 -19.42 1.77
CA GLN A 56 14.51 -18.53 2.89
C GLN A 56 14.07 -19.32 4.13
N LYS A 57 14.64 -19.04 5.29
CA LYS A 57 14.20 -19.64 6.57
C LYS A 57 13.06 -18.85 7.21
N ILE A 58 12.21 -19.51 8.00
CA ILE A 58 10.99 -18.91 8.58
C ILE A 58 11.24 -17.66 9.45
N ASN A 59 12.39 -17.59 10.15
CA ASN A 59 12.75 -16.47 11.03
C ASN A 59 13.73 -15.49 10.36
N GLU A 60 14.10 -15.74 9.10
CA GLU A 60 15.06 -14.93 8.40
C GLU A 60 14.38 -13.66 7.89
N ARG A 61 14.95 -12.51 8.27
CA ARG A 61 14.45 -11.22 7.81
C ARG A 61 15.10 -10.90 6.46
N PRO A 62 14.31 -10.46 5.47
CA PRO A 62 14.87 -9.99 4.21
C PRO A 62 15.80 -8.79 4.45
N PRO A 63 16.83 -8.61 3.62
CA PRO A 63 17.66 -7.42 3.67
C PRO A 63 16.83 -6.16 3.35
N PRO A 64 17.27 -4.97 3.82
CA PRO A 64 16.63 -3.71 3.44
C PRO A 64 16.61 -3.56 1.91
N PHE A 65 15.43 -3.25 1.36
CA PHE A 65 15.26 -3.02 -0.07
C PHE A 65 15.22 -1.52 -0.37
N PHE A 66 15.96 -1.12 -1.40
CA PHE A 66 15.87 0.22 -1.98
C PHE A 66 15.43 0.07 -3.44
N GLY A 67 14.40 0.83 -3.82
CA GLY A 67 13.86 0.80 -5.18
C GLY A 67 14.83 1.40 -6.21
N ARG A 68 14.55 1.19 -7.48
CA ARG A 68 15.30 1.79 -8.59
C ARG A 68 15.07 3.30 -8.67
N ASP A 69 13.95 3.77 -8.12
CA ASP A 69 13.58 5.17 -7.99
C ASP A 69 12.78 5.42 -6.70
N ASP A 70 12.43 6.69 -6.46
CA ASP A 70 11.71 7.12 -5.26
C ASP A 70 10.30 6.53 -5.17
N LEU A 71 9.63 6.32 -6.31
CA LEU A 71 8.26 5.79 -6.34
C LEU A 71 8.24 4.31 -5.97
N GLU A 72 9.18 3.53 -6.51
CA GLU A 72 9.36 2.14 -6.15
C GLU A 72 9.79 1.98 -4.70
N SER A 73 10.70 2.85 -4.23
CA SER A 73 11.10 2.88 -2.82
C SER A 73 9.91 3.19 -1.90
N LEU A 74 9.05 4.14 -2.29
CA LEU A 74 7.82 4.47 -1.55
C LEU A 74 6.85 3.28 -1.51
N MET A 75 6.61 2.61 -2.64
CA MET A 75 5.73 1.43 -2.72
C MET A 75 6.27 0.22 -1.94
N ALA A 76 7.58 0.14 -1.74
CA ALA A 76 8.23 -0.92 -0.96
C ALA A 76 8.46 -0.53 0.52
N SER A 77 7.91 0.60 0.99
CA SER A 77 8.14 1.06 2.35
C SER A 77 7.49 0.15 3.40
N PRO A 78 8.18 -0.12 4.54
CA PRO A 78 7.59 -0.79 5.70
C PRO A 78 6.63 0.09 6.51
N ASN A 79 6.60 1.42 6.27
CA ASN A 79 5.90 2.37 7.12
C ASN A 79 4.44 2.56 6.70
N CYS A 80 3.52 2.49 7.65
CA CYS A 80 2.09 2.71 7.39
C CYS A 80 1.78 4.14 6.90
N SER A 81 2.58 5.14 7.29
CA SER A 81 2.46 6.52 6.80
C SER A 81 2.67 6.62 5.29
N ASP A 82 3.56 5.81 4.74
CA ASP A 82 3.85 5.81 3.30
C ASP A 82 2.71 5.14 2.52
N TRP A 83 2.08 4.10 3.10
CA TRP A 83 0.87 3.51 2.51
C TRP A 83 -0.31 4.49 2.51
N ILE A 84 -0.46 5.28 3.58
CA ILE A 84 -1.44 6.37 3.62
C ILE A 84 -1.14 7.38 2.53
N LYS A 85 0.13 7.82 2.39
CA LYS A 85 0.55 8.75 1.33
C LYS A 85 0.24 8.21 -0.07
N ILE A 86 0.54 6.95 -0.36
CA ILE A 86 0.18 6.29 -1.62
C ILE A 86 -1.34 6.33 -1.83
N SER A 87 -2.12 6.00 -0.80
CA SER A 87 -3.57 6.07 -0.89
C SER A 87 -4.07 7.50 -1.17
N GLU A 88 -3.41 8.54 -0.65
CA GLU A 88 -3.75 9.94 -0.90
C GLU A 88 -3.39 10.38 -2.32
N MET A 89 -2.29 9.88 -2.87
CA MET A 89 -1.93 10.11 -4.28
C MET A 89 -2.96 9.53 -5.25
N VAL A 90 -3.70 8.49 -4.85
CA VAL A 90 -4.67 7.80 -5.71
C VAL A 90 -6.11 8.26 -5.48
N LEU A 91 -6.51 8.46 -4.23
CA LEU A 91 -7.90 8.74 -3.83
C LEU A 91 -8.12 10.19 -3.35
N GLY A 92 -7.09 11.04 -3.44
CA GLY A 92 -7.09 12.39 -2.86
C GLY A 92 -6.87 12.39 -1.34
N PRO A 93 -6.83 13.56 -0.69
CA PRO A 93 -6.60 13.67 0.75
C PRO A 93 -7.69 12.94 1.55
N GLY A 94 -7.29 12.14 2.54
CA GLY A 94 -8.24 11.50 3.44
C GLY A 94 -8.87 12.51 4.38
N ILE A 95 -10.19 12.44 4.61
CA ILE A 95 -10.82 13.13 5.75
C ILE A 95 -10.39 12.37 7.01
N ASN A 96 -9.22 12.76 7.52
CA ASN A 96 -8.61 12.37 8.79
C ASN A 96 -8.96 10.95 9.29
N PHE A 97 -8.44 9.94 8.58
CA PHE A 97 -8.62 8.51 8.88
C PHE A 97 -8.16 8.12 10.30
N LEU A 98 -7.21 8.87 10.87
CA LEU A 98 -6.71 8.68 12.24
C LEU A 98 -7.69 9.19 13.31
N LEU A 99 -8.42 10.29 13.05
CA LEU A 99 -9.41 10.82 14.00
C LEU A 99 -10.62 9.89 14.14
N GLN A 100 -11.08 9.28 13.03
CA GLN A 100 -12.22 8.35 13.09
C GLN A 100 -11.90 7.06 13.85
N ARG A 101 -10.64 6.60 13.84
CA ARG A 101 -10.25 5.40 14.60
C ARG A 101 -10.13 5.70 16.09
N ILE A 102 -9.62 6.86 16.50
CA ILE A 102 -9.55 7.26 17.93
C ILE A 102 -10.96 7.41 18.53
N ASN A 103 -11.92 7.95 17.78
CA ASN A 103 -13.30 8.12 18.25
C ASN A 103 -14.13 6.83 18.30
N ASN A 104 -13.64 5.72 17.73
CA ASN A 104 -14.31 4.41 17.79
C ASN A 104 -13.74 3.48 18.87
N PHE A 105 -12.76 3.95 19.65
CA PHE A 105 -12.20 3.25 20.82
C PHE A 105 -12.41 4.05 22.13
N LEU A 106 -13.24 5.09 22.09
CA LEU A 106 -13.77 5.86 23.23
C LEU A 106 -15.30 5.83 23.17
#